data_AF-A0A930WY85-F1
#
_entry.id   AF-A0A930WY85-F1
#
_cell.length_a   1.000
_cell.length_b   1.000
_cell.length_c   1.000
_cell.angle_alpha   90.00
_cell.angle_beta   90.00
_cell.angle_gamma   90.00
#
_symmetry.space_group_name_H-M   'P 1'
#
loop_
_entity.id
_entity.type
_entity.pdbx_description
1 polymer ?
#
loop_
_entity_poly.entity_id
_entity_poly.type
_entity_poly.pdbx_seq_one_letter_code
_entity_poly.pdbx_strand_id
1 'polypeptide(L)'
;MKDFKALATERYSVRKFDTKPVEQEKVDIILETARLAPTAHNYQPQRLLVLNTADSLNKLKDCTNGHFNAPLAIIVCYDNTVSWKREYDDADMGVVDASIVGSHLMFTVADIGLGTTWIAHFDPDKVRAAYA
;
A
#
# COMPACT_ATOMS: atom_id res chain seq x y z
N MET A 1 -3.16 -22.62 -5.64
CA MET A 1 -4.03 -21.49 -5.21
C MET A 1 -4.53 -21.82 -3.81
N LYS A 2 -4.13 -21.03 -2.80
CA LYS A 2 -4.65 -21.22 -1.44
C LYS A 2 -6.14 -20.88 -1.43
N ASP A 3 -6.90 -21.56 -0.57
CA ASP A 3 -8.26 -21.14 -0.25
C ASP A 3 -8.22 -19.74 0.41
N PHE A 4 -9.15 -18.85 0.05
CA PHE A 4 -9.11 -17.47 0.52
C PHE A 4 -9.29 -17.35 2.03
N LYS A 5 -10.13 -18.21 2.64
CA LYS A 5 -10.32 -18.20 4.09
C LYS A 5 -9.03 -18.62 4.82
N ALA A 6 -8.32 -19.61 4.26
CA ALA A 6 -7.00 -19.99 4.77
C ALA A 6 -6.00 -18.82 4.67
N LEU A 7 -5.91 -18.16 3.51
CA LEU A 7 -5.05 -16.98 3.31
C LEU A 7 -5.40 -15.83 4.27
N ALA A 8 -6.69 -15.56 4.45
CA ALA A 8 -7.17 -14.51 5.35
C ALA A 8 -6.86 -14.79 6.83
N THR A 9 -6.80 -16.07 7.21
CA THR A 9 -6.40 -16.52 8.54
C THR A 9 -4.89 -16.42 8.74
N GLU A 10 -4.11 -16.76 7.71
CA GLU A 10 -2.63 -16.70 7.73
C GLU A 10 -2.11 -15.26 7.76
N ARG A 11 -2.77 -14.33 7.07
CA ARG A 11 -2.36 -12.92 7.04
C ARG A 11 -2.48 -12.29 8.43
N TYR A 12 -1.37 -11.76 8.94
CA TYR A 12 -1.30 -10.98 10.17
C TYR A 12 -0.41 -9.74 9.99
N SER A 13 -0.44 -8.81 10.96
CA SER A 13 0.44 -7.63 10.92
C SER A 13 1.85 -7.99 11.38
N VAL A 14 2.77 -8.10 10.43
CA VAL A 14 4.19 -8.31 10.68
C VAL A 14 4.84 -7.00 11.08
N ARG A 15 5.58 -6.99 12.21
CA ARG A 15 6.27 -5.78 12.73
C ARG A 15 7.76 -6.01 12.98
N LYS A 16 8.27 -7.16 12.56
CA LYS A 16 9.68 -7.51 12.59
C LYS A 16 10.00 -8.13 11.23
N PHE A 17 10.76 -7.40 10.42
CA PHE A 17 11.10 -7.78 9.06
C PHE A 17 12.56 -8.23 8.98
N ASP A 18 12.85 -9.09 8.00
CA ASP A 18 14.22 -9.34 7.56
C ASP A 18 14.78 -8.11 6.83
N THR A 19 16.10 -7.95 6.84
CA THR A 19 16.83 -6.94 6.06
C THR A 19 16.98 -7.30 4.58
N LYS A 20 16.71 -8.54 4.18
CA LYS A 20 16.81 -8.99 2.79
C LYS A 20 15.90 -8.14 1.88
N PRO A 21 16.42 -7.52 0.81
CA PRO A 21 15.60 -6.84 -0.19
C PRO A 21 14.55 -7.77 -0.79
N VAL A 22 13.34 -7.25 -1.01
CA VAL A 22 12.29 -7.98 -1.73
C VAL A 22 12.69 -8.12 -3.19
N GLU A 23 12.60 -9.32 -3.75
CA GLU A 23 12.92 -9.58 -5.15
C GLU A 23 12.00 -8.80 -6.10
N GLN A 24 12.55 -8.25 -7.19
CA GLN A 24 11.80 -7.39 -8.12
C GLN A 24 10.55 -8.08 -8.69
N GLU A 25 10.65 -9.37 -9.03
CA GLU A 25 9.51 -10.17 -9.51
C GLU A 25 8.32 -10.16 -8.54
N LYS A 26 8.59 -10.16 -7.22
CA LYS A 26 7.53 -10.07 -6.21
C LYS A 26 6.94 -8.67 -6.14
N VAL A 27 7.75 -7.63 -6.30
CA VAL A 27 7.28 -6.24 -6.41
C VAL A 27 6.36 -6.10 -7.62
N ASP A 28 6.73 -6.67 -8.76
CA ASP A 28 5.93 -6.63 -9.99
C ASP A 28 4.57 -7.33 -9.80
N ILE A 29 4.52 -8.48 -9.12
CA ILE A 29 3.27 -9.18 -8.76
C ILE A 29 2.36 -8.30 -7.87
N ILE A 30 2.95 -7.62 -6.89
CA ILE A 30 2.23 -6.71 -5.98
C ILE A 30 1.63 -5.54 -6.78
N LEU A 31 2.41 -4.91 -7.65
CA LEU A 31 1.96 -3.79 -8.48
C LEU A 31 0.88 -4.20 -9.48
N GLU A 32 1.01 -5.36 -10.12
CA GLU A 32 -0.01 -5.87 -11.02
C GLU A 32 -1.33 -6.14 -10.29
N THR A 33 -1.27 -6.68 -9.07
CA THR A 33 -2.48 -6.85 -8.25
C THR A 33 -3.14 -5.51 -7.92
N ALA A 34 -2.37 -4.48 -7.58
CA ALA A 34 -2.91 -3.15 -7.35
C ALA A 34 -3.58 -2.55 -8.59
N ARG A 35 -3.07 -2.84 -9.78
CA ARG A 35 -3.69 -2.43 -11.04
C ARG A 35 -5.03 -3.13 -11.29
N LEU A 36 -5.15 -4.39 -10.88
CA LEU A 36 -6.36 -5.20 -11.03
C LEU A 36 -7.44 -4.91 -9.97
N ALA A 37 -7.10 -4.21 -8.88
CA ALA A 37 -8.05 -3.88 -7.83
C ALA A 37 -9.20 -3.00 -8.37
N PRO A 38 -10.46 -3.26 -7.98
CA PRO A 38 -11.60 -2.50 -8.47
C PRO A 38 -11.58 -1.08 -7.92
N THR A 39 -12.03 -0.12 -8.74
CA THR A 39 -12.17 1.29 -8.37
C THR A 39 -13.51 1.84 -8.83
N ALA A 40 -14.00 2.88 -8.15
CA ALA A 40 -15.25 3.54 -8.52
C ALA A 40 -15.22 3.97 -9.99
N HIS A 41 -16.24 3.56 -10.75
CA HIS A 41 -16.37 3.82 -12.19
C HIS A 41 -15.16 3.41 -13.05
N ASN A 42 -14.29 2.54 -12.53
CA ASN A 42 -13.01 2.17 -13.15
C ASN A 42 -12.10 3.38 -13.44
N TYR A 43 -12.23 4.47 -12.68
CA TYR A 43 -11.42 5.68 -12.86
C TYR A 43 -9.95 5.49 -12.51
N GLN A 44 -9.63 4.45 -11.74
CA GLN A 44 -8.26 4.08 -11.37
C GLN A 44 -7.44 5.27 -10.80
N PRO A 45 -7.95 5.96 -9.75
CA PRO A 45 -7.26 7.12 -9.19
C PRO A 45 -6.04 6.74 -8.36
N GLN A 46 -5.85 5.47 -8.00
CA GLN A 46 -4.77 5.01 -7.14
C GLN A 46 -3.39 5.37 -7.70
N ARG A 47 -2.48 5.71 -6.80
CA ARG A 47 -1.06 5.96 -7.06
C ARG A 47 -0.26 5.20 -6.01
N LEU A 48 0.79 4.52 -6.44
CA LEU A 48 1.67 3.74 -5.58
C LEU A 48 3.09 4.30 -5.67
N LEU A 49 3.67 4.65 -4.53
CA LEU A 49 5.09 4.98 -4.45
C LEU A 49 5.82 3.82 -3.78
N VAL A 50 6.72 3.19 -4.53
CA VAL A 50 7.52 2.05 -4.09
C VAL A 50 8.81 2.55 -3.47
N LEU A 51 9.00 2.31 -2.17
CA LEU A 51 10.17 2.73 -1.41
C LEU A 51 11.01 1.49 -1.08
N ASN A 52 12.09 1.26 -1.82
CA ASN A 52 13.00 0.12 -1.65
C ASN A 52 14.49 0.52 -1.70
N THR A 53 14.78 1.82 -1.72
CA THR A 53 16.15 2.34 -1.63
C THR A 53 16.44 2.85 -0.22
N ALA A 54 17.71 2.87 0.17
CA ALA A 54 18.12 3.39 1.47
C ALA A 54 17.69 4.85 1.68
N ASP A 55 17.81 5.70 0.65
CA ASP A 55 17.37 7.11 0.71
C ASP A 55 15.86 7.21 0.96
N SER A 56 15.06 6.53 0.13
CA SER A 56 13.59 6.54 0.28
C SER A 56 13.14 5.98 1.63
N LEU A 57 13.75 4.90 2.12
CA LEU A 57 13.35 4.30 3.40
C LEU A 57 13.81 5.13 4.60
N ASN A 58 14.91 5.88 4.48
CA ASN A 58 15.35 6.78 5.55
C ASN A 58 14.42 7.98 5.71
N LYS A 59 13.98 8.61 4.61
CA LYS A 59 12.98 9.70 4.65
C LYS A 59 11.68 9.27 5.33
N LEU A 60 11.28 8.01 5.18
CA LEU A 60 10.08 7.46 5.81
C LEU A 60 10.16 7.45 7.35
N LYS A 61 11.35 7.31 7.93
CA LYS A 61 11.55 7.28 9.40
C LYS A 61 11.16 8.60 10.06
N ASP A 62 11.34 9.72 9.35
CA ASP A 62 10.93 11.03 9.85
C ASP A 62 9.41 11.24 9.80
N CYS A 63 8.73 10.46 8.97
CA CYS A 63 7.28 10.53 8.74
C CYS A 63 6.48 9.64 9.69
N THR A 64 7.05 8.53 10.17
CA THR A 64 6.34 7.56 11.02
C THR A 64 7.29 6.71 11.85
N ASN A 65 6.89 6.41 13.10
CA ASN A 65 7.55 5.40 13.94
C ASN A 65 7.13 3.95 13.57
N GLY A 66 6.14 3.80 12.69
CA GLY A 66 5.63 2.50 12.21
C GLY A 66 6.39 1.92 11.03
N HIS A 67 7.60 2.39 10.73
CA HIS A 67 8.40 1.89 9.59
C HIS A 67 8.91 0.45 9.79
N PHE A 68 9.07 0.00 11.05
CA PHE A 68 9.52 -1.35 11.44
C PHE A 68 10.81 -1.85 10.76
N ASN A 69 11.60 -0.92 10.19
CA ASN A 69 12.77 -1.19 9.35
C ASN A 69 12.49 -2.21 8.22
N ALA A 70 11.28 -2.20 7.66
CA ALA A 70 10.94 -3.04 6.52
C ALA A 70 11.85 -2.70 5.31
N PRO A 71 12.30 -3.69 4.53
CA PRO A 71 13.17 -3.48 3.36
C PRO A 71 12.38 -2.96 2.14
N LEU A 72 11.06 -2.90 2.24
CA LEU A 72 10.13 -2.36 1.25
C LEU A 72 8.98 -1.67 1.98
N ALA A 73 8.64 -0.46 1.55
CA ALA A 73 7.40 0.21 1.92
C ALA A 73 6.68 0.68 0.66
N ILE A 74 5.35 0.67 0.68
CA ILE A 74 4.52 1.18 -0.41
C ILE A 74 3.58 2.21 0.16
N ILE A 75 3.70 3.47 -0.30
CA ILE A 75 2.72 4.50 0.01
C ILE A 75 1.58 4.32 -0.98
N VAL A 76 0.38 4.07 -0.44
CA VAL A 76 -0.86 4.00 -1.23
C VAL A 76 -1.56 5.34 -1.11
N CYS A 77 -1.67 6.06 -2.22
CA CYS A 77 -2.40 7.32 -2.31
C CYS A 77 -3.29 7.31 -3.56
N TYR A 78 -3.91 8.45 -3.85
CA TYR A 78 -4.77 8.60 -5.00
C TYR A 78 -4.72 10.03 -5.55
N ASP A 79 -5.03 10.15 -6.83
CA ASP A 79 -5.22 11.41 -7.53
C ASP A 79 -6.66 11.90 -7.32
N ASN A 80 -6.81 12.94 -6.48
CA ASN A 80 -8.10 13.51 -6.14
C ASN A 80 -8.74 14.30 -7.30
N THR A 81 -8.06 14.47 -8.44
CA THR A 81 -8.68 15.04 -9.65
C THR A 81 -9.37 13.94 -10.48
N VAL A 82 -8.97 12.69 -10.30
CA VAL A 82 -9.46 11.52 -11.05
C VAL A 82 -10.52 10.74 -10.25
N SER A 83 -10.43 10.71 -8.93
CA SER A 83 -11.35 9.92 -8.08
C SER A 83 -12.82 10.30 -8.30
N TRP A 84 -13.73 9.35 -8.08
CA TRP A 84 -15.16 9.66 -8.13
C TRP A 84 -15.61 10.40 -6.86
N LYS A 85 -16.45 11.43 -7.02
CA LYS A 85 -17.05 12.19 -5.91
C LYS A 85 -18.54 11.90 -5.88
N ARG A 86 -19.06 11.60 -4.69
CA ARG A 86 -20.47 11.27 -4.52
C ARG A 86 -21.33 12.53 -4.63
N GLU A 87 -22.27 12.53 -5.56
CA GLU A 87 -23.10 13.70 -5.91
C GLU A 87 -23.96 14.24 -4.75
N TYR A 88 -24.25 13.42 -3.74
CA TYR A 88 -25.13 13.79 -2.62
C TYR A 88 -24.43 14.58 -1.50
N ASP A 89 -23.10 14.46 -1.36
CA ASP A 89 -22.35 15.05 -0.24
C ASP A 89 -20.88 15.40 -0.55
N ASP A 90 -20.47 15.32 -1.82
CA ASP A 90 -19.12 15.60 -2.32
C ASP A 90 -18.01 14.76 -1.65
N ALA A 91 -18.38 13.61 -1.07
CA ALA A 91 -17.41 12.70 -0.48
C ALA A 91 -16.47 12.15 -1.56
N ASP A 92 -15.16 12.41 -1.41
CA ASP A 92 -14.12 11.86 -2.28
C ASP A 92 -13.90 10.38 -1.98
N MET A 93 -14.27 9.53 -2.94
CA MET A 93 -14.17 8.09 -2.79
C MET A 93 -12.78 7.53 -3.10
N GLY A 94 -11.82 8.37 -3.46
CA GLY A 94 -10.43 7.97 -3.68
C GLY A 94 -9.78 7.32 -2.44
N VAL A 95 -10.19 7.71 -1.23
CA VAL A 95 -9.75 7.03 0.01
C VAL A 95 -10.25 5.59 0.10
N VAL A 96 -11.47 5.32 -0.40
CA VAL A 96 -12.05 3.98 -0.45
C VAL A 96 -11.35 3.14 -1.51
N ASP A 97 -11.14 3.69 -2.71
CA ASP A 97 -10.39 3.03 -3.79
C ASP A 97 -8.97 2.66 -3.33
N ALA A 98 -8.25 3.60 -2.70
CA ALA A 98 -6.93 3.35 -2.13
C ALA A 98 -6.95 2.26 -1.03
N SER A 99 -7.99 2.22 -0.20
CA SER A 99 -8.17 1.19 0.84
C SER A 99 -8.44 -0.20 0.27
N ILE A 100 -9.22 -0.28 -0.83
CA ILE A 100 -9.46 -1.52 -1.58
C ILE A 100 -8.14 -2.02 -2.17
N VAL A 101 -7.40 -1.14 -2.84
CA VAL A 101 -6.07 -1.45 -3.41
C VAL A 101 -5.14 -1.97 -2.32
N GLY A 102 -5.01 -1.25 -1.20
CA GLY A 102 -4.13 -1.68 -0.12
C GLY A 102 -4.56 -3.00 0.53
N SER A 103 -5.86 -3.34 0.54
CA SER A 103 -6.34 -4.66 0.96
C SER A 103 -5.91 -5.76 -0.01
N HIS A 104 -6.01 -5.53 -1.32
CA HIS A 104 -5.50 -6.46 -2.34
C HIS A 104 -4.00 -6.70 -2.17
N LEU A 105 -3.24 -5.63 -1.95
CA LEU A 105 -1.80 -5.74 -1.70
C LEU A 105 -1.49 -6.62 -0.48
N MET A 106 -2.16 -6.40 0.65
CA MET A 106 -1.89 -7.19 1.86
C MET A 106 -2.11 -8.69 1.66
N PHE A 107 -3.14 -9.08 0.91
CA PHE A 107 -3.42 -10.50 0.63
C PHE A 107 -2.47 -11.08 -0.42
N THR A 108 -2.13 -10.34 -1.47
CA THR A 108 -1.11 -10.78 -2.45
C THR A 108 0.24 -10.99 -1.78
N VAL A 109 0.66 -10.07 -0.92
CA VAL A 109 1.95 -10.20 -0.21
C VAL A 109 1.95 -11.44 0.69
N ALA A 110 0.84 -11.74 1.37
CA ALA A 110 0.71 -12.96 2.16
C ALA A 110 0.72 -14.23 1.29
N ASP A 111 0.07 -14.20 0.11
CA ASP A 111 0.00 -15.36 -0.79
C ASP A 111 1.38 -15.73 -1.36
N ILE A 112 2.22 -14.73 -1.68
CA ILE A 112 3.59 -14.92 -2.15
C ILE A 112 4.61 -15.16 -1.00
N GLY A 113 4.13 -15.41 0.21
CA GLY A 113 4.93 -15.83 1.36
C GLY A 113 5.70 -14.71 2.07
N LEU A 114 5.24 -13.46 1.94
CA LEU A 114 5.82 -12.29 2.60
C LEU A 114 4.88 -11.75 3.70
N GLY A 115 5.43 -10.91 4.58
CA GLY A 115 4.69 -10.23 5.64
C GLY A 115 4.34 -8.78 5.28
N THR A 116 3.21 -8.27 5.80
CA THR A 116 2.85 -6.85 5.70
C THR A 116 2.33 -6.28 7.01
N THR A 117 2.32 -4.96 7.12
CA THR A 117 1.54 -4.24 8.13
C THR A 117 1.02 -2.93 7.54
N TRP A 118 -0.25 -2.64 7.82
CA TRP A 118 -0.87 -1.38 7.45
C TRP A 118 -0.44 -0.27 8.41
N ILE A 119 0.03 0.86 7.87
CA ILE A 119 0.43 2.03 8.66
C ILE A 119 -0.46 3.21 8.31
N ALA A 120 -1.37 3.56 9.22
CA ALA A 120 -2.11 4.82 9.19
C ALA A 120 -1.55 5.87 10.16
N HIS A 121 -0.59 5.49 11.01
CA HIS A 121 0.04 6.37 11.98
C HIS A 121 1.27 7.03 11.35
N PHE A 122 1.08 8.10 10.59
CA PHE A 122 2.14 8.90 9.98
C PHE A 122 1.76 10.38 9.99
N ASP A 123 2.74 11.26 9.87
CA ASP A 123 2.55 12.70 9.66
C ASP A 123 2.33 12.98 8.16
N PRO A 124 1.12 13.36 7.72
CA PRO A 124 0.82 13.54 6.30
C PRO A 124 1.59 14.67 5.63
N ASP A 125 1.96 15.71 6.38
CA ASP A 125 2.65 16.88 5.81
C ASP A 125 4.12 16.57 5.58
N LYS A 126 4.74 15.78 6.48
CA LYS A 126 6.08 15.23 6.23
C LYS A 126 6.11 14.27 5.06
N VAL A 127 5.11 13.39 4.92
CA VAL A 127 5.00 12.49 3.76
C VAL A 127 4.91 13.30 2.46
N ARG A 128 4.06 14.32 2.42
CA ARG A 128 3.96 15.21 1.25
C ARG A 128 5.28 15.91 0.96
N ALA A 129 5.94 16.51 1.97
CA ALA A 129 7.22 17.18 1.75
C ALA A 129 8.32 16.24 1.24
N ALA A 130 8.31 14.98 1.66
CA ALA A 130 9.34 14.00 1.30
C ALA A 130 9.12 13.32 -0.06
N TYR A 131 7.86 13.24 -0.53
CA TYR A 131 7.49 12.40 -1.69
C TYR A 131 6.50 13.03 -2.69
N ALA A 132 6.10 14.29 -2.51
CA ALA A 132 5.28 15.02 -3.49
C ALA A 132 6.11 15.58 -4.66
#